data_AF-A0A821ZP53-F1
#
_entry.id   AF-A0A821ZP53-F1
#
_cell.length_a   1.000
_cell.length_b   1.000
_cell.length_c   1.000
_cell.angle_alpha   90.00
_cell.angle_beta   90.00
_cell.angle_gamma   90.00
#
_symmetry.space_group_name_H-M   'P 1'
#
loop_
_entity.id
_entity.type
_entity.pdbx_description
1 polymer ?
#
loop_
_entity_poly.entity_id
_entity_poly.type
_entity_poly.pdbx_seq_one_letter_code
_entity_poly.pdbx_strand_id
1 'polypeptide(L)' 'ANADKLTLDAVIVRLADKIYNLRDLNRCTPVGWSDERVKEYFEWSSKIAPQLFGRNAQLDAVLKELFLQKNIRFD' A
#
# COMPACT_ATOMS: atom_id res chain seq x y z
N ALA A 1 16.15 -6.05 14.04
CA ALA A 1 15.39 -5.65 15.25
C ALA A 1 14.50 -4.46 14.91
N ASN A 2 13.30 -4.38 15.51
CA ASN A 2 12.27 -3.30 15.43
C ASN A 2 11.00 -3.53 14.58
N ALA A 3 10.50 -4.76 14.48
CA ALA A 3 9.14 -5.03 13.96
C ALA A 3 8.10 -5.33 15.07
N ASP A 4 8.52 -5.60 16.31
CA ASP A 4 7.66 -6.29 17.29
C ASP A 4 6.76 -5.39 18.15
N LYS A 5 6.77 -4.07 18.00
CA LYS A 5 5.83 -3.18 18.72
C LYS A 5 5.42 -1.97 17.88
N LEU A 6 4.76 -2.22 16.76
CA LEU A 6 3.89 -1.18 16.21
C LEU A 6 2.57 -1.17 16.98
N THR A 7 2.28 -0.04 17.63
CA THR A 7 0.97 0.22 18.20
C THR A 7 -0.10 0.19 17.10
N LEU A 8 -1.35 -0.04 17.50
CA LEU A 8 -2.49 -0.03 16.58
C LEU A 8 -2.51 1.25 15.73
N ASP A 9 -2.30 2.40 16.37
CA ASP A 9 -2.25 3.72 15.73
C ASP A 9 -1.12 3.83 14.70
N ALA A 10 0.06 3.30 15.03
CA ALA A 10 1.21 3.35 14.12
C ALA A 10 0.98 2.52 12.85
N VAL A 11 0.22 1.42 12.94
CA VAL A 11 -0.16 0.64 11.74
C VAL A 11 -1.24 1.33 10.93
N ILE A 12 -2.23 1.93 11.57
CA ILE A 12 -3.27 2.72 10.88
C ILE A 12 -2.63 3.87 10.11
N VAL A 13 -1.68 4.61 10.71
CA VAL A 13 -0.94 5.68 10.04
C VAL A 13 -0.16 5.15 8.85
N ARG A 14 0.53 4.01 8.99
CA ARG A 14 1.26 3.38 7.87
C ARG A 14 0.34 2.92 6.74
N LEU A 15 -0.84 2.39 7.06
CA LEU A 15 -1.84 2.03 6.05
C LEU A 15 -2.35 3.27 5.32
N ALA A 16 -2.69 4.33 6.04
CA ALA A 16 -3.15 5.58 5.46
C ALA A 16 -2.08 6.22 4.55
N ASP A 17 -0.83 6.25 5.00
CA ASP A 17 0.32 6.71 4.20
C ASP A 17 0.47 5.90 2.91
N LYS A 18 0.40 4.56 2.98
CA LYS A 18 0.47 3.70 1.79
C LYS A 18 -0.66 3.95 0.81
N ILE A 19 -1.90 4.08 1.30
CA ILE A 19 -3.06 4.40 0.47
C ILE A 19 -2.87 5.75 -0.22
N TYR A 20 -2.39 6.76 0.51
CA TYR A 20 -2.11 8.08 -0.07
C TYR A 20 -1.06 7.99 -1.17
N ASN A 21 0.07 7.32 -0.91
CA ASN A 21 1.15 7.15 -1.88
C ASN A 21 0.67 6.41 -3.15
N LEU A 22 -0.09 5.32 -3.01
CA LEU A 22 -0.59 4.57 -4.16
C LEU A 22 -1.65 5.35 -4.96
N ARG A 23 -2.50 6.13 -4.28
CA ARG A 23 -3.45 7.04 -4.96
C ARG A 23 -2.74 8.14 -5.73
N ASP A 24 -1.69 8.70 -5.15
CA ASP A 24 -0.92 9.75 -5.80
C ASP A 24 -0.18 9.21 -7.03
N LEU A 25 0.45 8.03 -6.92
CA LEU A 25 1.03 7.30 -8.05
C LEU A 25 0.00 6.94 -9.14
N ASN A 26 -1.26 6.70 -8.77
CA ASN A 26 -2.35 6.49 -9.73
C ASN A 26 -2.74 7.78 -10.45
N ARG A 27 -2.66 8.92 -9.78
CA ARG A 27 -3.05 10.22 -10.33
C ARG A 27 -1.95 10.83 -11.20
N CYS A 28 -0.70 10.71 -10.78
CA CYS A 28 0.44 11.28 -11.46
C CYS A 28 1.71 10.48 -11.16
N THR A 29 2.36 9.97 -12.20
CA THR A 29 3.70 9.38 -12.08
C THR A 29 4.69 10.49 -11.72
N PRO A 30 5.45 10.36 -10.61
CA PRO A 30 6.46 11.34 -10.23
C PRO A 30 7.49 11.57 -11.34
N VAL A 31 7.98 12.80 -11.45
CA VAL A 31 9.01 13.14 -12.44
C VAL A 31 10.26 12.28 -12.20
N GLY A 32 10.69 11.56 -13.24
CA GLY A 32 11.84 10.65 -13.19
C GLY A 32 11.51 9.21 -12.80
N TRP A 33 10.25 8.89 -12.53
CA TRP A 33 9.81 7.50 -12.37
C TRP A 33 9.34 6.96 -13.71
N SER A 34 9.81 5.76 -14.08
CA SER A 34 9.25 5.01 -15.21
C SER A 34 8.00 4.25 -14.76
N ASP A 35 7.20 3.81 -15.72
CA ASP A 35 6.00 3.02 -15.44
C ASP A 35 6.36 1.67 -14.78
N GLU A 36 7.53 1.10 -15.11
CA GLU A 36 8.07 -0.09 -14.43
C GLU A 36 8.31 0.18 -12.95
N ARG A 37 8.90 1.33 -12.61
CA ARG A 37 9.16 1.73 -11.22
C ARG A 37 7.87 1.87 -10.42
N VAL A 38 6.82 2.42 -11.03
CA VAL A 38 5.50 2.50 -10.41
C VAL A 38 4.96 1.09 -10.17
N LYS A 39 5.03 0.21 -11.17
CA LYS A 39 4.56 -1.18 -11.04
C LYS A 39 5.31 -1.93 -9.92
N GLU A 40 6.63 -1.83 -9.88
CA GLU A 40 7.46 -2.39 -8.79
C GLU A 40 7.04 -1.89 -7.42
N TYR A 41 6.70 -0.60 -7.30
CA TYR A 41 6.23 -0.02 -6.04
C TYR A 41 4.89 -0.62 -5.60
N PHE A 42 3.95 -0.81 -6.54
CA PHE A 42 2.68 -1.45 -6.22
C PHE A 42 2.86 -2.93 -5.86
N GLU A 43 3.72 -3.67 -6.56
CA GLU A 43 4.04 -5.08 -6.24
C GLU A 43 4.75 -5.23 -4.89
N TRP A 44 5.65 -4.32 -4.56
CA TRP A 44 6.26 -4.29 -3.24
C TRP A 44 5.22 -3.99 -2.15
N SER A 45 4.30 -3.05 -2.44
CA SER A 45 3.20 -2.70 -1.53
C SER A 45 2.24 -3.86 -1.30
N SER A 46 1.96 -4.70 -2.31
CA SER A 46 1.08 -5.86 -2.16
C SER A 46 1.67 -6.94 -1.26
N LYS A 47 2.99 -7.12 -1.26
CA LYS A 47 3.69 -8.09 -0.38
C LYS A 47 3.66 -7.72 1.10
N ILE A 48 3.60 -6.44 1.42
CA ILE A 48 3.56 -5.96 2.81
C ILE A 48 2.14 -5.74 3.33
N ALA A 49 1.16 -5.56 2.44
CA ALA A 49 -0.22 -5.26 2.80
C ALA A 49 -0.88 -6.33 3.71
N PRO A 50 -0.72 -7.65 3.47
CA PRO A 50 -1.27 -8.68 4.36
C PRO A 50 -0.78 -8.58 5.81
N GLN A 51 0.45 -8.09 6.03
CA GLN A 51 1.04 -7.93 7.37
C GLN A 51 0.45 -6.73 8.13
N LEU A 52 -0.23 -5.83 7.42
CA LEU A 52 -0.87 -4.64 7.98
C LEU A 52 -2.39 -4.80 8.14
N PHE A 53 -3.00 -5.74 7.40
CA PHE A 53 -4.43 -6.04 7.44
C PHE A 53 -4.92 -6.56 8.80
N GLY A 54 -6.24 -6.47 9.02
CA GLY A 54 -6.91 -6.96 10.24
C GLY A 54 -7.01 -5.92 11.36
N ARG A 55 -6.50 -4.70 11.12
CA ARG A 55 -6.54 -3.59 12.09
C ARG A 55 -7.60 -2.53 11.75
N ASN A 56 -7.89 -2.32 10.47
CA ASN A 56 -8.95 -1.41 10.04
C ASN A 56 -9.55 -1.89 8.70
N ALA A 57 -10.74 -2.50 8.78
CA ALA A 57 -11.38 -3.11 7.61
C ALA A 57 -11.67 -2.13 6.46
N GLN A 58 -11.88 -0.84 6.74
CA GLN A 58 -12.10 0.17 5.71
C GLN A 58 -10.81 0.47 4.95
N LEU A 59 -9.70 0.65 5.66
CA LEU A 59 -8.39 0.87 5.04
C LEU A 59 -7.92 -0.37 4.27
N ASP A 60 -8.19 -1.55 4.81
CA ASP A 60 -7.92 -2.82 4.14
C ASP A 60 -8.70 -2.89 2.81
N ALA A 61 -9.99 -2.55 2.80
CA ALA A 61 -10.81 -2.56 1.59
C ALA A 61 -10.30 -1.57 0.51
N VAL A 62 -9.95 -0.34 0.91
CA VAL A 62 -9.40 0.67 0.00
C VAL A 62 -8.08 0.22 -0.60
N LEU A 63 -7.20 -0.39 0.20
CA LEU A 63 -5.91 -0.87 -0.28
C LEU A 63 -6.08 -2.04 -1.27
N LYS A 64 -7.03 -2.95 -0.99
CA LYS A 64 -7.39 -4.04 -1.91
C LYS A 64 -7.93 -3.52 -3.24
N GLU A 65 -8.80 -2.51 -3.21
CA GLU A 65 -9.34 -1.88 -4.42
C GLU A 65 -8.22 -1.30 -5.30
N LEU A 66 -7.24 -0.62 -4.70
CA LEU A 66 -6.10 -0.06 -5.43
C LEU A 66 -5.25 -1.13 -6.11
N PHE A 67 -5.04 -2.30 -5.47
CA PHE A 67 -4.33 -3.42 -6.10
C PHE A 67 -5.14 -4.05 -7.24
N LEU A 68 -6.45 -4.22 -7.06
CA LEU A 68 -7.35 -4.73 -8.11
C LEU A 68 -7.36 -3.83 -9.35
N GLN A 69 -7.40 -2.49 -9.17
CA GLN A 69 -7.33 -1.52 -10.26
C GLN A 69 -6.04 -1.65 -11.09
N LYS A 70 -4.94 -2.08 -10.48
CA LYS A 70 -3.65 -2.34 -11.15
C LYS A 70 -3.44 -3.79 -11.56
N ASN A 71 -4.46 -4.63 -11.40
CA ASN A 71 -4.41 -6.07 -11.68
C ASN A 71 -3.26 -6.78 -10.93
N ILE A 72 -2.97 -6.32 -9.71
CA ILE A 72 -1.93 -6.88 -8.84
C ILE A 72 -2.59 -7.83 -7.86
N ARG A 73 -2.08 -9.06 -7.83
CA ARG A 73 -2.50 -10.06 -6.87
C ARG A 73 -1.85 -9.78 -5.51
N PHE A 74 -2.65 -9.95 -4.47
CA PHE A 74 -2.24 -9.87 -3.07
C PHE A 74 -2.77 -11.14 -2.40
N ASP A 75 -2.04 -12.23 -2.60
CA ASP A 75 -2.29 -13.54 -1.99
C ASP A 75 -1.71 -13.61 -0.56
#